data_AF-A0A2T2VLX5-F1
#
_entry.id   AF-A0A2T2VLX5-F1
#
_cell.length_a   1.000
_cell.length_b   1.000
_cell.length_c   1.000
_cell.angle_alpha   90.00
_cell.angle_beta   90.00
_cell.angle_gamma   90.00
#
_symmetry.space_group_name_H-M   'P 1'
#
loop_
_entity.id
_entity.type
_entity.pdbx_description
1 polymer ?
#
loop_
_entity_poly.entity_id
_entity_poly.type
_entity_poly.pdbx_seq_one_letter_code
_entity_poly.pdbx_strand_id
1 'polypeptide(L)'
;MVNSLKRHWQNSKGMKTPEKLIVFQSDDWGSFRTHSVQALTALEKRGVAVQKCHYMQHDTMASDQDLEALFETIQSVKDFKGNHP
;
A
#
# COMPACT_ATOMS: atom_id res chain seq x y z
N MET A 1 18.93 15.34 -23.52
CA MET A 1 17.88 15.44 -24.56
C MET A 1 17.42 14.08 -25.08
N VAL A 2 18.33 13.19 -25.53
CA VAL A 2 18.01 11.82 -26.04
C VAL A 2 17.22 10.93 -25.05
N ASN A 3 17.55 10.98 -23.75
CA ASN A 3 16.82 10.21 -22.72
C ASN A 3 15.35 10.62 -22.58
N SER A 4 15.01 11.88 -22.88
CA SER A 4 13.63 12.35 -22.86
C SER A 4 12.81 11.70 -23.96
N LEU A 5 13.34 11.66 -25.19
CA LEU A 5 12.67 11.05 -26.35
C LEU A 5 12.42 9.55 -26.15
N LYS A 6 13.41 8.83 -25.60
CA LYS A 6 13.28 7.40 -25.29
C LYS A 6 12.13 7.12 -24.31
N ARG A 7 12.01 7.94 -23.26
CA ARG A 7 10.94 7.82 -22.27
C ARG A 7 9.56 8.15 -22.86
N HIS A 8 9.44 9.18 -23.70
CA HIS A 8 8.19 9.50 -24.39
C HIS A 8 7.75 8.37 -25.34
N TRP A 9 8.69 7.75 -26.06
CA TRP A 9 8.41 6.60 -26.94
C TRP A 9 8.00 5.34 -26.17
N GLN A 10 8.59 5.08 -24.99
CA GLN A 10 8.12 4.00 -24.12
C GLN A 10 6.70 4.29 -23.60
N ASN A 11 6.45 5.52 -23.15
CA ASN A 11 5.15 5.93 -22.64
C ASN A 11 4.06 6.03 -23.72
N SER A 12 4.41 6.19 -25.00
CA SER A 12 3.43 6.24 -26.10
C SER A 12 2.76 4.90 -26.38
N LYS A 13 3.31 3.79 -25.87
CA LYS A 13 2.66 2.47 -25.88
C LYS A 13 1.60 2.32 -24.78
N GLY A 14 1.57 3.21 -23.80
CA GLY A 14 0.59 3.20 -22.72
C GLY A 14 -0.76 3.78 -23.13
N MET A 15 -1.76 3.61 -22.27
CA MET A 15 -3.09 4.18 -22.44
C MET A 15 -3.14 5.61 -21.89
N LYS A 16 -3.78 6.53 -22.61
CA LYS A 16 -4.17 7.84 -22.08
C LYS A 16 -5.65 7.82 -21.75
N THR A 17 -5.98 8.01 -20.47
CA THR A 17 -7.37 8.13 -20.01
C THR A 17 -7.77 9.61 -19.97
N PRO A 18 -8.96 9.99 -20.46
CA PRO A 18 -9.50 11.33 -20.22
C PRO A 18 -9.88 11.55 -18.75
N GLU A 19 -10.12 10.48 -18.00
CA GLU A 19 -10.39 10.51 -16.57
C GLU A 19 -9.12 10.74 -15.75
N LYS A 20 -9.28 11.44 -14.62
CA LYS A 20 -8.25 11.54 -13.59
C LYS A 20 -8.40 10.34 -12.66
N LEU A 21 -7.38 9.50 -12.61
CA LEU A 21 -7.36 8.30 -11.77
C LEU A 21 -6.50 8.53 -10.53
N ILE A 22 -6.97 8.05 -9.39
CA ILE A 22 -6.15 7.85 -8.19
C ILE A 22 -5.99 6.35 -8.02
N VAL A 23 -4.75 5.88 -8.04
CA VAL A 23 -4.43 4.45 -7.92
C VAL A 23 -3.76 4.23 -6.57
N PHE A 24 -4.36 3.37 -5.75
CA PHE A 24 -3.72 2.85 -4.54
C PHE A 24 -3.03 1.55 -4.88
N GLN A 25 -1.71 1.52 -4.75
CA GLN A 25 -0.90 0.33 -4.90
C GLN A 25 -0.20 0.05 -3.57
N SER A 26 -0.23 -1.20 -3.14
CA SER A 26 0.62 -1.68 -2.06
C SER A 26 1.33 -2.95 -2.55
N ASP A 27 2.64 -3.03 -2.30
CA ASP A 27 3.56 -4.06 -2.80
C ASP A 27 3.83 -5.14 -1.72
N ASP A 28 3.55 -4.83 -0.46
CA ASP A 28 4.03 -5.57 0.72
C ASP A 28 2.90 -6.30 1.49
N TRP A 29 1.88 -6.82 0.80
CA TRP A 29 0.68 -7.41 1.45
C TRP A 29 0.93 -8.72 2.22
N GLY A 30 2.17 -9.23 2.26
CA GLY A 30 2.46 -10.56 2.80
C GLY A 30 3.83 -10.72 3.45
N SER A 31 4.47 -9.63 3.87
CA SER A 31 5.75 -9.73 4.57
C SER A 31 5.53 -9.94 6.07
N PHE A 32 6.08 -11.04 6.60
CA PHE A 32 6.27 -11.23 8.03
C PHE A 32 7.73 -10.99 8.38
N ARG A 33 8.00 -9.93 9.15
CA ARG A 33 9.35 -9.58 9.63
C ARG A 33 9.71 -10.30 10.92
N THR A 34 8.71 -10.73 11.68
CA THR A 34 8.82 -11.42 12.95
C THR A 34 7.85 -12.60 12.99
N HIS A 35 8.35 -13.73 13.47
CA HIS A 35 7.62 -15.00 13.42
C HIS A 35 6.48 -15.09 14.44
N SER A 36 6.56 -14.32 15.54
CA SER A 36 5.57 -14.33 16.61
C SER A 36 5.69 -13.12 17.52
N VAL A 37 4.63 -12.86 18.29
CA VAL A 37 4.62 -11.82 19.33
C VAL A 37 5.71 -12.06 20.37
N GLN A 38 5.99 -13.32 20.73
CA GLN A 38 7.06 -13.64 21.69
C GLN A 38 8.44 -13.28 21.14
N ALA A 39 8.69 -13.50 19.85
CA ALA A 39 9.93 -13.08 19.20
C ALA A 39 10.06 -11.55 19.19
N LEU A 40 8.97 -10.84 18.88
CA LEU A 40 8.91 -9.38 18.91
C LEU A 40 9.24 -8.83 20.31
N THR A 41 8.61 -9.38 21.36
CA THR A 41 8.89 -9.01 22.76
C THR A 41 10.32 -9.34 23.17
N ALA A 42 10.89 -10.45 22.70
CA ALA A 42 12.28 -10.80 22.98
C ALA A 42 13.26 -9.79 22.36
N LEU A 43 12.97 -9.30 21.14
CA LEU A 43 13.76 -8.26 20.49
C LEU A 43 13.69 -6.93 21.27
N GLU A 44 12.50 -6.53 21.69
CA GLU A 44 12.30 -5.32 22.50
C GLU A 44 13.08 -5.39 23.82
N LYS A 45 13.03 -6.52 24.52
CA LYS A 45 13.80 -6.76 25.76
C LYS A 45 15.32 -6.70 25.57
N ARG A 46 15.80 -6.94 24.34
CA ARG A 46 17.23 -6.83 23.96
C ARG A 46 17.61 -5.42 23.53
N GLY A 47 16.72 -4.44 23.65
CA GLY A 47 16.97 -3.04 23.31
C GLY A 47 16.72 -2.70 21.84
N VAL A 48 16.13 -3.60 21.05
CA VAL A 48 15.67 -3.25 19.70
C VAL A 48 14.51 -2.27 19.84
N ALA A 49 14.58 -1.15 19.14
CA ALA A 49 13.55 -0.11 19.20
C ALA A 49 12.29 -0.48 18.38
N VAL A 50 11.65 -1.60 18.73
CA VAL A 50 10.45 -2.14 18.07
C VAL A 50 9.37 -1.06 17.94
N GLN A 51 9.14 -0.31 19.01
CA GLN A 51 8.11 0.75 19.06
C GLN A 51 8.39 1.94 18.14
N LYS A 52 9.62 2.08 17.63
CA LYS A 52 9.98 3.14 16.67
C LYS A 52 9.87 2.69 15.22
N CYS A 53 9.52 1.42 14.96
CA CYS A 53 9.43 0.86 13.63
C CYS A 53 7.98 0.44 13.33
N HIS A 54 7.27 1.25 12.55
CA HIS A 54 5.86 0.98 12.19
C HIS A 54 5.66 -0.38 11.52
N TYR A 55 6.64 -0.82 10.74
CA TYR A 55 6.59 -2.13 10.09
C TYR A 55 6.69 -3.31 11.06
N MET A 56 7.17 -3.10 12.29
CA MET A 56 7.22 -4.14 13.31
C MET A 56 5.99 -4.09 14.24
N GLN A 57 5.29 -2.96 14.29
CA GLN A 57 4.08 -2.81 15.11
C GLN A 57 2.85 -3.43 14.44
N HIS A 58 2.82 -3.44 13.11
CA HIS A 58 1.72 -4.00 12.31
C HIS A 58 2.21 -5.13 11.40
N ASP A 59 3.11 -5.95 11.95
CA ASP A 59 3.77 -7.05 11.23
C ASP A 59 2.86 -8.28 11.13
N THR A 60 1.80 -8.16 10.35
CA THR A 60 0.81 -9.21 10.11
C THR A 60 0.23 -9.10 8.71
N MET A 61 -0.32 -10.21 8.19
CA MET A 61 -1.17 -10.16 7.01
C MET A 61 -2.43 -9.36 7.31
N ALA A 62 -2.95 -8.68 6.27
CA ALA A 62 -4.25 -8.05 6.31
C ALA A 62 -5.32 -9.09 6.64
N SER A 63 -6.18 -8.77 7.59
CA SER A 63 -7.37 -9.56 7.91
C SER A 63 -8.52 -9.24 6.96
N ASP A 64 -9.54 -10.10 6.95
CA ASP A 64 -10.77 -9.84 6.19
C ASP A 64 -11.39 -8.51 6.61
N GLN A 65 -11.37 -8.18 7.90
CA GLN A 65 -11.89 -6.92 8.43
C GLN A 65 -11.11 -5.69 7.94
N ASP A 66 -9.78 -5.81 7.79
CA ASP A 66 -8.95 -4.72 7.25
C ASP A 66 -9.33 -4.44 5.79
N LEU A 67 -9.60 -5.50 5.01
CA LEU A 67 -10.02 -5.37 3.61
C LEU A 67 -11.44 -4.83 3.49
N GLU A 68 -12.38 -5.32 4.31
CA GLU A 68 -13.74 -4.80 4.39
C GLU A 68 -13.72 -3.29 4.69
N ALA A 69 -12.99 -2.87 5.73
CA ALA A 69 -12.87 -1.46 6.09
C ALA A 69 -12.27 -0.60 4.96
N LEU A 70 -11.26 -1.13 4.25
CA LEU A 70 -10.67 -0.46 3.08
C LEU A 70 -11.72 -0.26 1.97
N PHE A 71 -12.43 -1.33 1.59
CA PHE A 71 -13.40 -1.28 0.51
C PHE A 71 -14.62 -0.45 0.87
N GLU A 72 -15.13 -0.53 2.10
CA GLU A 72 -16.22 0.32 2.60
C GLU A 72 -15.82 1.80 2.57
N THR A 73 -14.59 2.12 3.01
CA THR A 73 -14.09 3.50 3.01
C THR A 73 -14.00 4.04 1.58
N ILE A 74 -13.42 3.27 0.66
CA ILE A 74 -13.32 3.67 -0.75
C ILE A 74 -14.71 3.84 -1.37
N GLN A 75 -15.61 2.89 -1.13
CA GLN A 75 -16.99 2.95 -1.62
C GLN A 75 -17.81 4.07 -0.97
N SER A 76 -17.41 4.63 0.18
CA SER A 76 -18.12 5.76 0.79
C SER A 76 -18.00 7.06 -0.01
N VAL A 77 -16.98 7.16 -0.87
CA VAL A 77 -16.71 8.34 -1.69
C VAL A 77 -17.45 8.23 -3.02
N LYS A 78 -17.89 9.37 -3.57
CA LYS A 78 -18.49 9.46 -4.90
C LYS A 78 -17.76 10.51 -5.74
N ASP A 79 -17.66 10.26 -7.04
CA ASP A 79 -17.18 11.24 -8.00
C ASP A 79 -18.19 12.39 -8.21
N PHE A 80 -17.83 13.38 -9.04
CA PHE A 80 -18.69 14.52 -9.35
C PHE A 80 -19.98 14.14 -10.12
N LYS A 81 -20.06 12.92 -10.65
CA LYS A 81 -21.23 12.35 -11.33
C LYS A 81 -22.05 11.43 -10.41
N GLY A 82 -21.63 11.24 -9.16
CA GLY A 82 -22.28 10.36 -8.19
C GLY A 82 -21.90 8.88 -8.29
N ASN A 83 -20.88 8.52 -9.08
CA ASN A 83 -20.40 7.15 -9.19
C ASN A 83 -19.47 6.81 -8.02
N HIS A 84 -19.53 5.55 -7.57
CA HIS A 84 -18.54 5.00 -6.66
C HIS A 84 -17.22 4.68 -7.41
N PRO A 85 -16.06 4.67 -6.72
CA PRO A 85 -14.79 4.25 -7.29
C PRO A 85 -14.80 2.83 -7.88
#